data_AF-A0A382ZY56-F1
#
_entry.id   AF-A0A382ZY56-F1
#
_cell.length_a   1.000
_cell.length_b   1.000
_cell.length_c   1.000
_cell.angle_alpha   90.00
_cell.angle_beta   90.00
_cell.angle_gamma   90.00
#
_symmetry.space_group_name_H-M   'P 1'
#
loop_
_entity.id
_entity.type
_entity.pdbx_description
1 polymer ?
#
loop_
_entity_poly.entity_id
_entity_poly.type
_entity_poly.pdbx_seq_one_letter_code
_entity_poly.pdbx_strand_id
1 'polypeptide(L)'
;MGDSLTNKKDKLWDGRFSEATDAFVESFTASVEFDHVLALYDIDGSIAHATMLSRIGVLSDIELSEITSGLNHIAEQIKAGNFTWS
;
A
#
# COMPACT_ATOMS: atom_id res chain seq x y z
N MET A 1 -9.91 -24.94 -23.22
CA MET A 1 -9.11 -25.18 -22.01
C MET A 1 -8.31 -23.93 -21.76
N GLY A 2 -8.63 -23.21 -20.68
CA GLY A 2 -7.97 -21.97 -20.32
C GLY A 2 -6.71 -22.25 -19.51
N ASP A 3 -5.64 -21.54 -19.84
CA ASP A 3 -4.53 -21.36 -18.92
C ASP A 3 -4.73 -20.06 -18.15
N SER A 4 -4.84 -20.24 -16.83
CA SER A 4 -5.03 -19.22 -15.83
C SER A 4 -3.77 -18.38 -15.71
N LEU A 5 -3.85 -17.10 -16.07
CA LEU A 5 -2.81 -16.11 -15.77
C LEU A 5 -2.82 -15.87 -14.26
N THR A 6 -1.99 -16.61 -13.52
CA THR A 6 -1.78 -16.39 -12.10
C THR A 6 -1.07 -15.06 -11.92
N ASN A 7 -1.84 -14.08 -11.45
CA ASN A 7 -1.39 -12.74 -11.11
C ASN A 7 -0.44 -12.81 -9.90
N LYS A 8 0.86 -12.97 -10.17
CA LYS A 8 1.91 -12.92 -9.16
C LYS A 8 1.97 -11.48 -8.66
N LYS A 9 1.51 -11.22 -7.43
CA LYS A 9 1.68 -9.93 -6.76
C LYS A 9 3.19 -9.69 -6.61
N ASP A 10 3.76 -8.86 -7.47
CA ASP A 10 5.15 -8.42 -7.34
C ASP A 10 5.25 -7.60 -6.05
N LYS A 11 5.97 -8.14 -5.07
CA LYS A 11 6.18 -7.49 -3.77
C LYS A 11 7.05 -6.26 -4.00
N LEU A 12 6.67 -5.13 -3.41
CA LEU A 12 7.36 -3.83 -3.57
C LEU A 12 8.85 -3.86 -3.17
N TRP A 13 9.30 -4.88 -2.44
CA TRP A 13 10.64 -5.04 -1.89
C TRP A 13 11.48 -6.16 -2.54
N ASP A 14 10.96 -6.84 -3.57
CA ASP A 14 11.59 -8.03 -4.18
C ASP A 14 12.77 -7.72 -5.12
N GLY A 15 13.14 -6.45 -5.30
CA GLY A 15 14.05 -6.00 -6.37
C GLY A 15 15.49 -6.50 -6.33
N ARG A 16 15.89 -7.32 -5.34
CA ARG A 16 17.25 -7.89 -5.22
C ARG A 16 17.32 -9.40 -5.06
N PHE A 17 16.20 -10.12 -4.95
CA PHE A 17 16.21 -11.58 -4.75
C PHE A 17 15.73 -12.30 -6.00
N SER A 18 16.48 -13.31 -6.45
CA SER A 18 16.13 -14.14 -7.60
C SER A 18 15.23 -15.33 -7.24
N GLU A 19 15.03 -15.58 -5.94
CA GLU A 19 14.24 -16.68 -5.40
C GLU A 19 13.21 -16.14 -4.41
N ALA A 20 12.03 -16.77 -4.38
CA ALA A 20 10.96 -16.37 -3.47
C ALA A 20 11.41 -16.55 -2.01
N THR A 21 11.21 -15.51 -1.20
CA THR A 21 11.41 -15.60 0.26
C THR A 21 10.51 -16.70 0.82
N ASP A 22 11.07 -17.55 1.68
CA ASP A 22 10.33 -18.62 2.37
C ASP A 22 9.11 -18.04 3.09
N ALA A 23 7.96 -18.68 2.95
CA ALA A 23 6.70 -18.24 3.55
C ALA A 23 6.79 -18.09 5.09
N PHE A 24 7.69 -18.85 5.73
CA PHE A 24 7.99 -18.71 7.16
C PHE A 24 8.73 -17.41 7.47
N VAL A 25 9.68 -17.01 6.63
CA VAL A 25 10.40 -15.74 6.82
C VAL A 25 9.47 -14.55 6.58
N GLU A 26 8.56 -14.66 5.62
CA GLU A 26 7.53 -13.66 5.38
C GLU A 26 6.59 -13.48 6.57
N SER A 27 6.02 -14.56 7.12
CA SER A 27 5.15 -14.45 8.30
C SER A 27 5.90 -13.98 9.54
N PHE A 28 7.16 -14.38 9.72
CA PHE A 28 7.99 -13.93 10.84
C PHE A 28 8.35 -12.44 10.76
N THR A 29 8.46 -11.89 9.54
CA THR A 29 8.80 -10.47 9.32
C THR A 29 7.58 -9.56 9.14
N ALA A 30 6.38 -10.13 9.00
CA ALA A 30 5.15 -9.38 8.90
C ALA A 30 4.89 -8.60 10.20
N SER A 31 4.64 -7.29 10.05
CA SER A 31 4.40 -6.36 11.16
C SER A 31 2.94 -5.89 11.25
N VAL A 32 2.12 -6.24 10.26
CA VAL A 32 0.72 -5.83 10.11
C VAL A 32 -0.15 -6.16 11.33
N GLU A 33 0.14 -7.27 12.02
CA GLU A 33 -0.63 -7.71 13.18
C GLU A 33 -0.61 -6.70 14.33
N PHE A 34 0.42 -5.84 14.42
CA PHE A 34 0.57 -4.85 15.49
C PHE A 34 0.75 -3.42 14.99
N ASP A 35 1.29 -3.20 13.79
CA ASP A 35 1.55 -1.85 13.28
C ASP A 35 0.32 -1.17 12.64
N HIS A 36 -0.77 -1.90 12.41
CA HIS A 36 -2.00 -1.36 11.80
C HIS A 36 -2.59 -0.17 12.57
N VAL A 37 -2.26 -0.02 13.87
CA VAL A 37 -2.59 1.16 14.69
C VAL A 37 -1.98 2.46 14.15
N LEU A 38 -0.90 2.35 13.36
CA LEU A 38 -0.19 3.47 12.73
C LEU A 38 -0.78 3.86 11.37
N ALA A 39 -1.69 3.06 10.80
CA ALA A 39 -2.13 3.22 9.41
C ALA A 39 -2.74 4.59 9.10
N LEU A 40 -3.47 5.21 10.04
CA LEU A 40 -4.01 6.56 9.83
C LEU A 40 -2.90 7.62 9.74
N TYR A 41 -1.82 7.45 10.50
CA TYR A 41 -0.67 8.35 10.45
C TYR A 41 0.14 8.16 9.16
N ASP A 42 0.26 6.92 8.68
CA ASP A 42 0.90 6.62 7.40
C ASP A 42 0.11 7.20 6.22
N ILE A 43 -1.23 7.16 6.29
CA ILE A 43 -2.11 7.81 5.32
C ILE A 43 -1.89 9.33 5.31
N ASP A 44 -1.87 9.97 6.48
CA ASP A 44 -1.63 11.41 6.57
C ASP A 44 -0.25 11.80 6.01
N GLY A 45 0.78 11.01 6.34
CA GLY A 45 2.13 11.16 5.78
C GLY A 45 2.16 10.98 4.26
N SER A 46 1.42 10.00 3.74
CA SER A 46 1.29 9.74 2.30
C SER A 46 0.59 10.89 1.57
N ILE A 47 -0.48 11.48 2.13
CA ILE A 47 -1.15 12.65 1.56
C ILE A 47 -0.18 13.85 1.52
N ALA A 48 0.56 14.08 2.61
CA ALA A 48 1.57 15.15 2.66
C ALA A 48 2.66 14.94 1.59
N HIS A 49 3.13 13.70 1.43
CA HIS A 49 4.11 13.35 0.41
C HIS A 49 3.57 13.56 -1.01
N ALA A 50 2.37 13.06 -1.31
CA ALA A 50 1.72 13.27 -2.61
C ALA A 50 1.53 14.77 -2.91
N THR A 51 1.12 15.55 -1.91
CA THR A 51 0.98 17.01 -2.04
C THR A 51 2.31 17.67 -2.40
N MET A 52 3.41 17.24 -1.78
CA MET A 52 4.74 17.72 -2.12
C MET A 52 5.14 17.33 -3.55
N LEU A 53 4.89 16.08 -3.96
CA LEU A 53 5.19 15.61 -5.32
C LEU A 53 4.45 16.39 -6.40
N SER A 54 3.18 16.74 -6.15
CA SER A 54 2.42 17.62 -7.04
C SER A 54 3.03 19.02 -7.15
N ARG A 55 3.45 19.62 -6.02
CA ARG A 55 4.09 20.95 -6.01
C ARG A 55 5.38 21.01 -6.83
N ILE A 56 6.13 19.92 -6.91
CA ILE A 56 7.36 19.84 -7.72
C ILE A 56 7.11 19.35 -9.15
N GLY A 57 5.86 19.13 -9.54
CA GLY A 57 5.46 18.73 -10.89
C GLY A 57 5.71 17.26 -11.22
N VAL A 58 5.92 16.40 -10.23
CA VAL A 58 6.00 14.94 -10.43
C VAL A 58 4.60 14.36 -10.59
N LEU A 59 3.61 14.90 -9.88
CA LEU A 59 2.20 14.57 -10.03
C LEU A 59 1.43 15.77 -10.58
N SER A 60 0.45 15.53 -11.44
CA SER A 60 -0.57 16.52 -11.78
C SER A 60 -1.56 16.73 -10.64
N ASP A 61 -2.31 17.83 -10.67
CA ASP A 61 -3.37 18.09 -9.69
C ASP A 61 -4.49 17.03 -9.74
N ILE A 62 -4.73 16.44 -10.92
CA ILE A 62 -5.69 15.36 -11.12
C ILE A 62 -5.20 14.10 -10.40
N GLU A 63 -3.95 13.69 -10.62
CA GLU A 63 -3.37 12.53 -9.96
C GLU A 63 -3.30 12.71 -8.44
N LEU A 64 -2.94 13.92 -7.96
CA LEU A 64 -2.99 14.23 -6.53
C LEU A 64 -4.40 14.05 -5.96
N SER A 65 -5.42 14.54 -6.65
CA SER A 65 -6.81 14.42 -6.22
C SER A 65 -7.26 12.97 -6.15
N GLU A 66 -6.91 12.16 -7.15
CA GLU A 66 -7.24 10.72 -7.20
C GLU A 66 -6.56 9.96 -6.05
N ILE A 67 -5.27 10.18 -5.84
CA ILE A 67 -4.50 9.57 -4.74
C ILE A 67 -5.09 9.96 -3.39
N THR A 68 -5.35 11.25 -3.18
CA THR A 68 -5.91 11.77 -1.92
C THR A 68 -7.29 11.19 -1.65
N SER A 69 -8.14 11.08 -2.68
CA SER A 69 -9.46 10.46 -2.55
C SER A 69 -9.37 8.99 -2.19
N GLY A 70 -8.46 8.23 -2.83
CA GLY A 70 -8.23 6.82 -2.52
C GLY A 70 -7.75 6.60 -1.09
N LEU A 71 -6.78 7.40 -0.65
CA LEU A 71 -6.24 7.36 0.72
C LEU A 71 -7.31 7.68 1.78
N ASN A 72 -8.15 8.69 1.53
CA ASN A 72 -9.27 9.00 2.42
C ASN A 72 -10.30 7.87 2.47
N HIS A 73 -10.60 7.23 1.34
CA HIS A 73 -11.52 6.10 1.32
C HIS A 73 -10.97 4.90 2.13
N ILE A 74 -9.68 4.63 2.04
CA ILE A 74 -9.01 3.61 2.87
C ILE A 74 -9.10 4.00 4.36
N ALA A 75 -8.83 5.26 4.70
CA ALA A 75 -8.94 5.74 6.09
C ALA A 75 -10.36 5.57 6.66
N GLU A 76 -11.40 5.81 5.84
CA GLU A 76 -12.79 5.57 6.22
C GLU A 76 -13.07 4.09 6.48
N GLN A 77 -12.59 3.19 5.61
CA GLN A 77 -12.74 1.74 5.81
C GLN A 77 -12.04 1.27 7.09
N ILE A 78 -10.84 1.78 7.38
CA ILE A 78 -10.09 1.46 8.60
C ILE A 78 -10.86 1.95 9.83
N LYS A 79 -11.34 3.19 9.83
CA LYS A 79 -12.14 3.76 10.94
C LYS A 79 -13.45 3.01 11.17
N ALA A 80 -14.06 2.50 10.10
CA ALA A 80 -15.28 1.69 10.18
C ALA A 80 -15.04 0.25 10.62
N GLY A 81 -13.78 -0.20 10.73
CA GLY A 81 -13.43 -1.60 11.01
C GLY A 81 -13.69 -2.56 9.85
N ASN A 82 -13.89 -2.02 8.63
CA ASN A 82 -14.22 -2.80 7.43
C ASN A 82 -13.00 -3.07 6.54
N PHE A 83 -11.81 -2.64 6.96
CA PHE A 83 -10.58 -2.84 6.21
C PHE A 83 -9.99 -4.21 6.50
N THR A 84 -9.72 -4.98 5.45
CA THR A 84 -9.08 -6.30 5.56
C THR A 84 -7.56 -6.15 5.55
N TRP A 85 -6.92 -6.48 6.67
CA TRP A 85 -5.47 -6.60 6.77
C TRP A 85 -5.04 -7.98 6.24
N SER A 86 -4.00 -8.02 5.41
CA SER A 86 -3.49 -9.26 4.80
C SER A 86 -1.98 -9.23 4.69
#